data_AF-A0A2R6WJV1-F1
#
_entry.id   AF-A0A2R6WJV1-F1
#
_cell.length_a   1.000
_cell.length_b   1.000
_cell.length_c   1.000
_cell.angle_alpha   90.00
_cell.angle_beta   90.00
_cell.angle_gamma   90.00
#
_symmetry.space_group_name_H-M   'P 1'
#
loop_
_entity.id
_entity.type
_entity.pdbx_description
1 polymer ?
#
loop_
_entity_poly.entity_id
_entity_poly.type
_entity_poly.pdbx_seq_one_letter_code
_entity_poly.pdbx_strand_id
1 'polypeptide(L)'
;MAAQEAANWALACIRPAPPGSPPFSTLTDDQILALHFLFNKTLDKAVRIIEQGGVYRLVAEPSRREVFQVMGNPKENQHYVCFPEHFCSCHAFFFDIVSRGHQICCKHQLAARLAAALQVFKPITVTDVELTQLLLDM
;
A
#
# COMPACT_ATOMS: atom_id res chain seq x y z
N MET A 1 -21.28 -9.86 -5.16
CA MET A 1 -21.12 -10.62 -3.90
C MET A 1 -19.65 -10.83 -3.48
N ALA A 2 -18.66 -10.83 -4.39
CA ALA A 2 -17.25 -11.05 -4.05
C ALA A 2 -16.48 -9.83 -3.46
N ALA A 3 -17.09 -8.64 -3.41
CA ALA A 3 -16.43 -7.41 -2.94
C ALA A 3 -16.50 -7.20 -1.42
N GLN A 4 -17.41 -7.91 -0.72
CA GLN A 4 -17.67 -7.69 0.70
C GLN A 4 -16.74 -8.50 1.62
N GLU A 5 -16.21 -9.64 1.15
CA GLU A 5 -15.28 -10.49 1.92
C GLU A 5 -13.86 -9.89 1.97
N ALA A 6 -13.50 -9.07 0.99
CA ALA A 6 -12.21 -8.39 0.89
C ALA A 6 -12.06 -7.17 1.85
N ALA A 7 -13.03 -6.86 2.70
CA ALA A 7 -12.88 -5.81 3.72
C ALA A 7 -12.60 -6.40 5.12
N ASN A 8 -12.92 -7.68 5.36
CA ASN A 8 -12.85 -8.29 6.68
C ASN A 8 -11.46 -8.86 7.05
N TRP A 9 -10.56 -9.03 6.08
CA TRP A 9 -9.25 -9.67 6.29
C TRP A 9 -8.12 -8.69 6.64
N ALA A 10 -8.20 -7.44 6.18
CA ALA A 10 -7.18 -6.42 6.47
C ALA A 10 -7.07 -6.12 7.99
N LEU A 11 -8.18 -6.20 8.71
CA LEU A 11 -8.24 -6.03 10.18
C LEU A 11 -7.65 -7.22 10.96
N ALA A 12 -7.58 -8.41 10.36
CA ALA A 12 -7.04 -9.61 11.02
C ALA A 12 -5.51 -9.70 10.95
N CYS A 13 -4.88 -9.03 9.97
CA CYS A 13 -3.44 -9.09 9.72
C CYS A 13 -2.63 -8.04 10.52
N ILE A 14 -3.29 -7.03 11.09
CA ILE A 14 -2.62 -5.91 11.79
C ILE A 14 -2.78 -6.02 13.32
N ARG A 15 -3.69 -6.89 13.80
CA ARG A 15 -3.87 -7.18 15.23
C ARG A 15 -3.00 -8.38 15.64
N PRO A 16 -2.56 -8.46 16.92
CA PRO A 16 -1.90 -9.66 17.42
C PRO A 16 -2.81 -10.88 17.22
N ALA A 17 -2.24 -11.94 16.65
CA ALA A 17 -2.99 -13.13 16.29
C ALA A 17 -3.41 -13.92 17.54
N PRO A 18 -4.61 -14.53 17.56
CA PRO A 18 -4.98 -15.46 18.62
C PRO A 18 -4.02 -16.67 18.62
N PRO A 19 -3.75 -17.27 19.80
CA PRO A 19 -2.87 -18.42 19.89
C PRO A 19 -3.38 -19.57 19.02
N GLY A 20 -2.53 -20.09 18.13
CA GLY A 20 -2.84 -21.21 17.22
C GLY A 20 -3.19 -20.82 15.77
N SER A 21 -2.97 -19.58 15.37
CA SER A 21 -3.15 -19.12 13.98
C SER A 21 -1.94 -19.47 13.09
N PRO A 22 -2.15 -19.64 11.76
CA PRO A 22 -1.09 -19.97 10.81
C PRO A 22 -0.04 -18.83 10.70
N PRO A 23 1.23 -19.14 10.39
CA PRO A 23 2.38 -18.23 10.55
C PRO A 23 2.43 -17.04 9.59
N PHE A 24 1.49 -16.91 8.66
CA PHE A 24 1.47 -15.83 7.69
C PHE A 24 0.28 -14.93 7.97
N SER A 25 0.50 -13.78 8.63
CA SER A 25 -0.20 -12.50 8.36
C SER A 25 -0.15 -11.46 9.48
N THR A 26 0.39 -11.72 10.68
CA THR A 26 0.30 -10.76 11.79
C THR A 26 1.63 -10.14 12.20
N LEU A 27 1.67 -8.82 12.34
CA LEU A 27 2.80 -8.10 12.94
C LEU A 27 2.89 -8.38 14.45
N THR A 28 4.08 -8.59 14.97
CA THR A 28 4.32 -8.67 16.42
C THR A 28 4.30 -7.28 17.06
N ASP A 29 4.06 -7.19 18.37
CA ASP A 29 4.08 -5.91 19.09
C ASP A 29 5.43 -5.18 18.93
N ASP A 30 6.55 -5.91 18.99
CA ASP A 30 7.88 -5.35 18.76
C ASP A 30 8.05 -4.78 17.35
N GLN A 31 7.50 -5.45 16.34
CA GLN A 31 7.51 -4.95 14.96
C GLN A 31 6.64 -3.69 14.82
N ILE A 32 5.48 -3.66 15.46
CA ILE A 32 4.59 -2.48 15.47
C ILE A 32 5.29 -1.30 16.17
N LEU A 33 5.93 -1.53 17.30
CA LEU A 33 6.69 -0.51 18.03
C LEU A 33 7.86 0.03 17.19
N ALA A 34 8.62 -0.85 16.53
CA ALA A 34 9.71 -0.44 15.64
C ALA A 34 9.19 0.37 14.44
N LEU A 35 8.10 -0.06 13.81
CA LEU A 35 7.47 0.68 12.71
C LEU A 35 6.95 2.05 13.18
N HIS A 36 6.32 2.12 14.35
CA HIS A 36 5.81 3.37 14.91
C HIS A 36 6.97 4.32 15.27
N PHE A 37 8.09 3.80 15.78
CA PHE A 37 9.30 4.59 16.01
C PHE A 37 9.86 5.20 14.72
N LEU A 38 9.92 4.42 13.63
CA LEU A 38 10.49 4.87 12.36
C LEU A 38 9.57 5.82 11.58
N PHE A 39 8.26 5.55 11.58
CA PHE A 39 7.32 6.21 10.67
C PHE A 39 6.29 7.09 11.38
N ASN A 40 6.13 6.96 12.71
CA ASN A 40 5.23 7.78 13.52
C ASN A 40 3.82 7.86 12.88
N LYS A 41 3.22 9.06 12.81
CA LYS A 41 1.91 9.33 12.18
C LYS A 41 1.80 8.89 10.72
N THR A 42 2.90 8.66 10.01
CA THR A 42 2.88 8.13 8.64
C THR A 42 2.42 6.67 8.64
N LEU A 43 2.78 5.89 9.67
CA LEU A 43 2.29 4.52 9.87
C LEU A 43 0.78 4.49 10.02
N ASP A 44 0.21 5.30 10.91
CA ASP A 44 -1.24 5.33 11.15
C ASP A 44 -2.02 5.60 9.86
N LYS A 45 -1.52 6.52 9.04
CA LYS A 45 -2.12 6.86 7.76
C LYS A 45 -1.98 5.74 6.74
N ALA A 46 -0.85 5.05 6.72
CA ALA A 46 -0.61 3.91 5.83
C ALA A 46 -1.50 2.72 6.19
N VAL A 47 -1.59 2.38 7.47
CA VAL A 47 -2.47 1.32 7.99
C VAL A 47 -3.92 1.58 7.62
N ARG A 48 -4.41 2.82 7.78
CA ARG A 48 -5.77 3.19 7.36
C ARG A 48 -6.06 2.95 5.88
N ILE A 49 -5.08 3.18 5.00
CA ILE A 49 -5.23 2.90 3.56
C ILE A 49 -5.39 1.39 3.34
N ILE A 50 -4.61 0.57 4.04
CA ILE A 50 -4.68 -0.90 3.95
C ILE A 50 -6.02 -1.40 4.50
N GLU A 51 -6.46 -0.91 5.66
CA GLU A 51 -7.75 -1.26 6.27
C GLU A 51 -8.94 -0.94 5.37
N GLN A 52 -8.86 0.13 4.58
CA GLN A 52 -9.88 0.52 3.60
C GLN A 52 -9.80 -0.30 2.29
N GLY A 53 -8.85 -1.23 2.18
CA GLY A 53 -8.57 -1.97 0.95
C GLY A 53 -8.11 -1.05 -0.18
N GLY A 54 -7.42 0.04 0.14
CA GLY A 54 -7.00 1.08 -0.78
C GLY A 54 -5.69 0.78 -1.52
N VAL A 55 -5.16 -0.44 -1.45
CA VAL A 55 -3.93 -0.85 -2.15
C VAL A 55 -4.27 -1.87 -3.23
N TYR A 56 -3.91 -1.53 -4.47
CA TYR A 56 -4.11 -2.35 -5.65
C TYR A 56 -2.76 -2.71 -6.25
N ARG A 57 -2.56 -3.99 -6.60
CA ARG A 57 -1.36 -4.46 -7.31
C ARG A 57 -1.76 -4.77 -8.75
N LEU A 58 -1.32 -3.94 -9.67
CA LEU A 58 -1.60 -4.09 -11.09
C LEU A 58 -0.46 -4.90 -11.71
N VAL A 59 -0.80 -6.00 -12.37
CA VAL A 59 0.17 -6.86 -13.08
C VAL A 59 -0.24 -6.91 -14.54
N ALA A 60 0.65 -6.46 -15.43
CA ALA A 60 0.44 -6.52 -16.85
C ALA A 60 0.74 -7.92 -17.40
N GLU A 61 -0.04 -8.37 -18.38
CA GLU A 61 0.26 -9.55 -19.17
C GLU A 61 0.39 -9.23 -20.67
N PRO A 62 1.31 -9.90 -21.39
CA PRO A 62 2.21 -10.97 -20.92
C PRO A 62 3.51 -10.48 -20.25
N SER A 63 3.82 -9.18 -20.22
CA SER A 63 5.15 -8.72 -19.75
C SER A 63 5.47 -8.99 -18.29
N ARG A 64 4.45 -9.21 -17.45
CA ARG A 64 4.56 -9.36 -15.99
C ARG A 64 5.10 -8.10 -15.29
N ARG A 65 5.11 -6.94 -15.97
CA ARG A 65 5.41 -5.65 -15.33
C ARG A 65 4.33 -5.35 -14.31
N GLU A 66 4.71 -4.77 -13.19
CA GLU A 66 3.76 -4.46 -12.13
C GLU A 66 4.00 -3.10 -11.48
N VAL A 67 2.91 -2.55 -10.94
CA VAL A 67 2.94 -1.32 -10.16
C VAL A 67 1.85 -1.36 -9.11
N PHE A 68 2.03 -0.60 -8.03
CA PHE A 68 0.96 -0.38 -7.06
C PHE A 68 0.17 0.87 -7.42
N GLN A 69 -1.14 0.77 -7.31
CA GLN A 69 -2.03 1.93 -7.27
C GLN A 69 -2.59 2.05 -5.86
N VAL A 70 -2.44 3.23 -5.25
CA VAL A 70 -2.76 3.45 -3.83
C VAL A 70 -3.75 4.60 -3.71
N MET A 71 -4.82 4.38 -2.96
CA MET A 71 -5.86 5.37 -2.73
C MET A 71 -5.30 6.60 -1.99
N GLY A 72 -5.62 7.78 -2.54
CA GLY A 72 -5.30 9.08 -2.00
C GLY A 72 -6.42 9.61 -1.08
N ASN A 73 -6.94 10.79 -1.38
CA ASN A 73 -8.11 11.32 -0.69
C ASN A 73 -9.38 10.67 -1.24
N PRO A 74 -10.17 9.93 -0.44
CA PRO A 74 -11.39 9.27 -0.91
C PRO A 74 -12.41 10.26 -1.49
N LYS A 75 -12.44 11.50 -1.00
CA LYS A 75 -13.36 12.55 -1.47
C LYS A 75 -13.09 13.00 -2.90
N GLU A 76 -11.85 12.84 -3.36
CA GLU A 76 -11.40 13.28 -4.69
C GLU A 76 -11.29 12.10 -5.68
N ASN A 77 -11.69 10.89 -5.25
CA ASN A 77 -11.48 9.63 -5.98
C ASN A 77 -10.03 9.47 -6.50
N GLN A 78 -9.08 10.04 -5.78
CA GLN A 78 -7.70 10.16 -6.23
C GLN A 78 -6.94 8.87 -5.96
N HIS A 79 -6.15 8.45 -6.94
CA HIS A 79 -5.27 7.30 -6.84
C HIS A 79 -3.86 7.70 -7.26
N TYR A 80 -2.86 7.15 -6.59
CA TYR A 80 -1.46 7.42 -6.86
C TYR A 80 -0.77 6.17 -7.35
N VAL A 81 0.04 6.31 -8.40
CA VAL A 81 0.92 5.26 -8.86
C VAL A 81 2.14 5.23 -7.94
N CYS A 82 2.50 4.03 -7.49
CA CYS A 82 3.52 3.81 -6.48
C CYS A 82 4.42 2.65 -6.86
N PHE A 83 5.73 2.93 -6.93
CA PHE A 83 6.80 1.94 -6.87
C PHE A 83 7.31 1.95 -5.42
N PRO A 84 6.93 0.97 -4.59
CA PRO A 84 7.03 1.09 -3.12
C PRO A 84 8.42 1.51 -2.62
N GLU A 85 9.47 1.03 -3.27
CA GLU A 85 10.85 1.32 -2.91
C GLU A 85 11.37 2.68 -3.40
N HIS A 86 10.85 3.19 -4.52
CA HIS A 86 11.54 4.23 -5.29
C HIS A 86 10.71 5.48 -5.57
N PHE A 87 9.38 5.35 -5.75
CA PHE A 87 8.57 6.45 -6.27
C PHE A 87 7.12 6.39 -5.81
N CYS A 88 6.50 7.56 -5.64
CA CYS A 88 5.05 7.69 -5.61
C CYS A 88 4.64 9.01 -6.27
N SER A 89 3.59 8.99 -7.08
CA SER A 89 3.09 10.19 -7.78
C SER A 89 2.38 11.20 -6.87
N CYS A 90 2.34 10.97 -5.56
CA CYS A 90 1.72 11.92 -4.64
C CYS A 90 2.60 13.14 -4.35
N HIS A 91 1.97 14.29 -4.11
CA HIS A 91 2.65 15.53 -3.76
C HIS A 91 3.60 15.40 -2.56
N ALA A 92 3.20 14.68 -1.49
CA ALA A 92 4.04 14.49 -0.31
C ALA A 92 5.38 13.78 -0.62
N PHE A 93 5.42 12.91 -1.64
CA PHE A 93 6.66 12.24 -2.02
C PHE A 93 7.67 13.25 -2.57
N PHE A 94 7.24 14.08 -3.51
CA PHE A 94 8.10 15.10 -4.10
C PHE A 94 8.57 16.14 -3.06
N PHE A 95 7.65 16.64 -2.23
CA PHE A 95 7.99 17.74 -1.31
C PHE A 95 8.70 17.27 -0.04
N ASP A 96 8.16 16.27 0.67
CA ASP A 96 8.67 15.91 1.99
C ASP A 96 9.88 14.98 1.93
N ILE A 97 10.05 14.22 0.85
CA ILE A 97 11.13 13.22 0.70
C ILE A 97 12.18 13.73 -0.26
N VAL A 98 11.82 13.97 -1.53
CA VAL A 98 12.80 14.33 -2.57
C VAL A 98 13.36 15.74 -2.33
N SER A 99 12.49 16.73 -2.09
CA SER A 99 12.92 18.12 -1.99
C SER A 99 13.51 18.47 -0.62
N ARG A 100 12.94 17.91 0.47
CA ARG A 100 13.31 18.29 1.84
C ARG A 100 14.04 17.21 2.63
N GLY A 101 13.93 15.94 2.24
CA GLY A 101 14.49 14.82 3.01
C GLY A 101 13.96 14.71 4.45
N HIS A 102 12.77 15.28 4.74
CA HIS A 102 12.19 15.30 6.08
C HIS A 102 11.54 13.97 6.48
N GLN A 103 11.18 13.14 5.50
CA GLN A 103 10.53 11.86 5.71
C GLN A 103 11.24 10.78 4.87
N ILE A 104 11.27 9.55 5.39
CA ILE A 104 11.88 8.39 4.71
C ILE A 104 11.02 7.92 3.53
N CYS A 105 9.69 7.97 3.69
CA CYS A 105 8.74 7.58 2.66
C CYS A 105 7.39 8.29 2.88
N CYS A 106 6.54 8.34 1.85
CA CYS A 106 5.19 8.84 2.01
C CYS A 106 4.28 7.73 2.55
N LYS A 107 3.11 8.10 3.06
CA LYS A 107 2.12 7.13 3.55
C LYS A 107 1.73 6.08 2.51
N HIS A 108 1.74 6.43 1.21
CA HIS A 108 1.35 5.51 0.14
C HIS A 108 2.44 4.48 -0.15
N GLN A 109 3.71 4.88 -0.15
CA GLN A 109 4.84 3.94 -0.23
C GLN A 109 4.84 2.99 0.96
N LEU A 110 4.63 3.51 2.18
CA LEU A 110 4.55 2.66 3.36
C LEU A 110 3.37 1.69 3.28
N ALA A 111 2.20 2.16 2.85
CA ALA A 111 1.03 1.31 2.67
C ALA A 111 1.30 0.19 1.65
N ALA A 112 1.90 0.51 0.50
CA ALA A 112 2.21 -0.48 -0.52
C ALA A 112 3.27 -1.49 -0.07
N ARG A 113 4.30 -1.07 0.67
CA ARG A 113 5.32 -1.97 1.25
C ARG A 113 4.72 -2.92 2.27
N LEU A 114 3.93 -2.39 3.21
CA LEU A 114 3.27 -3.19 4.24
C LEU A 114 2.26 -4.15 3.61
N ALA A 115 1.45 -3.68 2.67
CA ALA A 115 0.53 -4.51 1.90
C ALA A 115 1.27 -5.63 1.17
N ALA A 116 2.38 -5.35 0.47
CA ALA A 116 3.16 -6.38 -0.20
C ALA A 116 3.74 -7.40 0.80
N ALA A 117 4.31 -6.95 1.92
CA ALA A 117 4.90 -7.83 2.93
C ALA A 117 3.85 -8.71 3.63
N LEU A 118 2.67 -8.16 3.91
CA LEU A 118 1.57 -8.86 4.57
C LEU A 118 0.67 -9.62 3.58
N GLN A 119 0.92 -9.50 2.27
CA GLN A 119 0.04 -9.95 1.19
C GLN A 119 -1.37 -9.34 1.29
N VAL A 120 -1.47 -8.09 1.77
CA VAL A 120 -2.70 -7.32 1.95
C VAL A 120 -2.96 -6.29 0.86
N PHE A 121 -3.33 -6.73 -0.35
CA PHE A 121 -3.70 -5.89 -1.48
C PHE A 121 -4.78 -6.52 -2.38
N LYS A 122 -5.36 -5.73 -3.28
CA LYS A 122 -6.27 -6.19 -4.34
C LYS A 122 -5.48 -6.46 -5.64
N PRO A 123 -5.33 -7.71 -6.09
CA PRO A 123 -4.66 -8.01 -7.36
C PRO A 123 -5.56 -7.62 -8.54
N ILE A 124 -4.98 -6.96 -9.55
CA ILE A 124 -5.65 -6.60 -10.80
C ILE A 124 -4.73 -7.02 -11.95
N THR A 125 -5.25 -7.83 -12.86
CA THR A 125 -4.56 -8.11 -14.13
C THR A 125 -4.97 -7.06 -15.15
N VAL A 126 -3.99 -6.48 -15.84
CA VAL A 126 -4.18 -5.50 -16.91
C VAL A 126 -3.40 -5.92 -18.16
N THR A 127 -3.70 -5.29 -19.29
CA THR A 127 -2.86 -5.42 -20.48
C THR A 127 -1.61 -4.54 -20.37
N ASP A 128 -0.59 -4.88 -21.14
CA ASP A 128 0.61 -4.05 -21.29
C ASP A 128 0.31 -2.61 -21.76
N VAL A 129 -0.73 -2.44 -22.58
CA VAL A 129 -1.15 -1.12 -23.09
C VAL A 129 -1.81 -0.30 -21.99
N GLU A 130 -2.73 -0.89 -21.22
CA GLU A 130 -3.39 -0.23 -20.09
C GLU A 130 -2.39 0.20 -19.02
N LEU A 131 -1.44 -0.67 -18.67
CA LEU A 131 -0.38 -0.31 -17.72
C LEU A 131 0.49 0.83 -18.27
N THR A 132 0.79 0.81 -19.56
CA THR A 132 1.58 1.89 -20.19
C THR A 132 0.82 3.22 -20.17
N GLN A 133 -0.47 3.22 -20.48
CA GLN A 133 -1.31 4.42 -20.44
C GLN A 133 -1.37 5.01 -19.03
N LEU A 134 -1.59 4.17 -18.01
CA LEU A 134 -1.56 4.58 -16.61
C LEU A 134 -0.23 5.28 -16.24
N LEU A 135 0.90 4.77 -16.74
CA LEU A 135 2.22 5.33 -16.45
C LEU A 135 2.50 6.63 -17.22
N LEU A 136 1.86 6.85 -18.36
CA LEU A 136 1.98 8.10 -19.12
C LEU A 136 1.12 9.23 -18.52
N ASP A 137 0.05 8.89 -17.81
CA ASP A 137 -0.91 9.83 -17.23
C ASP A 137 -0.58 10.23 -15.77
N MET A 138 0.64 9.93 -15.29
CA MET A 138 1.09 10.17 -13.90
C MET A 138 1.38 11.63 -13.56
#